data_AF-A0A7Y2PJ14-F1
#
_entry.id   AF-A0A7Y2PJ14-F1
#
_cell.length_a   1.000
_cell.length_b   1.000
_cell.length_c   1.000
_cell.angle_alpha   90.00
_cell.angle_beta   90.00
_cell.angle_gamma   90.00
#
_symmetry.space_group_name_H-M   'P 1'
#
loop_
_entity.id
_entity.type
_entity.pdbx_description
1 polymer ?
#
loop_
_entity_poly.entity_id
_entity_poly.type
_entity_poly.pdbx_seq_one_letter_code
_entity_poly.pdbx_strand_id
1 'polypeptide(L)'
;TAVMPDTPHAAEFAREAHKAGKIVILHMPMDPATGPFAWHPDLPIDELAKRLEAAFKAVPYTSGINNHMGSRMTSQPQAMAWLMENLQQRHKFFVDSRTSAQTVAAAQAQKIGLASVSRDVFLDDVRTEEAIAVQLQTAIKLAHKQGSAVMIGHPYPQTLAVLERELPKLKAQGIEWIDIRQMIGVRSNKAMAGHGKDGVYR
;
A
#
# COMPACT_ATOMS: atom_id res chain seq x y z
N THR A 1 8.78 2.45 -2.41
CA THR A 1 8.15 3.50 -3.23
C THR A 1 7.06 2.88 -4.08
N ALA A 2 5.93 3.56 -4.24
CA ALA A 2 4.82 3.08 -5.06
C ALA A 2 4.73 3.94 -6.33
N VAL A 3 4.63 3.31 -7.50
CA VAL A 3 4.73 3.98 -8.81
C VAL A 3 3.46 3.70 -9.61
N MET A 4 2.78 4.75 -10.07
CA MET A 4 1.61 4.59 -10.92
C MET A 4 2.01 4.28 -12.38
N PRO A 5 1.37 3.30 -13.03
CA PRO A 5 1.72 2.85 -14.38
C PRO A 5 1.33 3.82 -15.50
N ASP A 6 0.46 4.78 -15.21
CA ASP A 6 -0.11 5.77 -16.15
C ASP A 6 0.76 7.03 -16.32
N THR A 7 1.89 7.12 -15.64
CA THR A 7 2.76 8.31 -15.68
C THR A 7 3.88 8.18 -16.73
N PRO A 8 4.25 9.26 -17.45
CA PRO A 8 5.25 9.20 -18.53
C PRO A 8 6.62 8.67 -18.08
N HIS A 9 6.99 8.91 -16.83
CA HIS A 9 8.29 8.54 -16.26
C HIS A 9 8.23 7.28 -15.38
N ALA A 10 7.12 6.53 -15.38
CA ALA A 10 6.92 5.37 -14.50
C ALA A 10 8.09 4.37 -14.59
N ALA A 11 8.50 4.01 -15.81
CA ALA A 11 9.54 3.02 -16.04
C ALA A 11 10.94 3.52 -15.66
N GLU A 12 11.23 4.81 -15.91
CA GLU A 12 12.47 5.47 -15.53
C GLU A 12 12.60 5.55 -14.01
N PHE A 13 11.57 6.07 -13.34
CA PHE A 13 11.54 6.20 -11.90
C PHE A 13 11.64 4.84 -11.19
N ALA A 14 10.98 3.80 -11.72
CA ALA A 14 11.11 2.44 -11.21
C ALA A 14 12.54 1.89 -11.33
N ARG A 15 13.22 2.16 -12.45
CA ARG A 15 14.63 1.77 -12.65
C ARG A 15 15.56 2.48 -11.67
N GLU A 16 15.39 3.79 -11.49
CA GLU A 16 16.20 4.57 -10.56
C GLU A 16 15.98 4.15 -9.12
N ALA A 17 14.72 3.97 -8.70
CA ALA A 17 14.38 3.48 -7.38
C ALA A 17 14.98 2.10 -7.11
N HIS A 18 14.91 1.18 -8.08
CA HIS A 18 15.53 -0.13 -7.97
C HIS A 18 17.06 -0.04 -7.85
N LYS A 19 17.71 0.77 -8.68
CA LYS A 19 19.17 1.01 -8.63
C LYS A 19 19.61 1.61 -7.30
N ALA A 20 18.77 2.43 -6.68
CA ALA A 20 18.98 3.00 -5.35
C ALA A 20 18.64 2.03 -4.20
N GLY A 21 18.39 0.74 -4.48
CA GLY A 21 18.07 -0.27 -3.47
C GLY A 21 16.69 -0.11 -2.84
N LYS A 22 15.79 0.70 -3.42
CA LYS A 22 14.44 0.89 -2.90
C LYS A 22 13.51 -0.22 -3.39
N ILE A 23 12.59 -0.63 -2.52
CA ILE A 23 11.51 -1.54 -2.89
C ILE A 23 10.54 -0.80 -3.81
N VAL A 24 10.39 -1.29 -5.05
CA VAL A 24 9.41 -0.78 -6.02
C VAL A 24 8.08 -1.52 -5.83
N ILE A 25 6.99 -0.78 -5.74
CA ILE A 25 5.62 -1.28 -5.60
C ILE A 25 4.82 -0.72 -6.77
N LEU A 26 4.04 -1.55 -7.45
CA LEU A 26 3.10 -1.07 -8.47
C LEU A 26 1.93 -0.40 -7.75
N HIS A 27 1.69 0.88 -8.02
CA HIS A 27 0.53 1.60 -7.50
C HIS A 27 -0.63 1.46 -8.49
N MET A 28 -1.45 0.43 -8.29
CA MET A 28 -2.46 0.02 -9.26
C MET A 28 -3.72 0.88 -9.13
N PRO A 29 -4.14 1.63 -10.18
CA PRO A 29 -5.40 2.36 -10.16
C PRO A 29 -6.58 1.40 -10.08
N MET A 30 -7.47 1.68 -9.13
CA MET A 30 -8.66 0.87 -8.87
C MET A 30 -9.86 1.79 -8.62
N ASP A 31 -11.06 1.37 -9.05
CA ASP A 31 -12.29 2.16 -8.96
C ASP A 31 -12.48 2.78 -7.57
N PRO A 32 -12.70 4.11 -7.48
CA PRO A 32 -13.15 5.01 -8.56
C PRO A 32 -12.03 5.68 -9.39
N ALA A 33 -10.78 5.23 -9.30
CA ALA A 33 -9.74 5.72 -10.20
C ALA A 33 -10.11 5.46 -11.66
N THR A 34 -9.63 6.31 -12.55
CA THR A 34 -9.85 6.23 -14.00
C THR A 34 -8.52 6.02 -14.73
N GLY A 35 -8.59 5.87 -16.05
CA GLY A 35 -7.40 5.71 -16.90
C GLY A 35 -7.23 4.28 -17.45
N PRO A 36 -6.23 4.09 -18.32
CA PRO A 36 -6.10 2.87 -19.13
C PRO A 36 -5.80 1.61 -18.30
N PHE A 37 -5.18 1.77 -17.12
CA PHE A 37 -4.87 0.66 -16.21
C PHE A 37 -5.94 0.44 -15.15
N ALA A 38 -6.92 1.34 -15.01
CA ALA A 38 -7.85 1.31 -13.89
C ALA A 38 -8.66 0.02 -13.86
N TRP A 39 -8.70 -0.63 -12.70
CA TRP A 39 -9.57 -1.76 -12.45
C TRP A 39 -10.97 -1.29 -12.05
N HIS A 40 -11.99 -1.74 -12.77
CA HIS A 40 -13.40 -1.52 -12.42
C HIS A 40 -14.10 -2.85 -12.14
N PRO A 41 -15.03 -2.89 -11.16
CA PRO A 41 -15.81 -4.10 -10.85
C PRO A 41 -16.55 -4.71 -12.04
N ASP A 42 -16.95 -3.88 -13.00
CA ASP A 42 -17.76 -4.27 -14.15
C ASP A 42 -16.92 -4.93 -15.27
N LEU A 43 -15.59 -4.90 -15.16
CA LEU A 43 -14.72 -5.54 -16.13
C LEU A 43 -14.57 -7.03 -15.83
N PRO A 44 -14.58 -7.89 -16.86
CA PRO A 44 -14.31 -9.31 -16.67
C PRO A 44 -12.86 -9.54 -16.22
N ILE A 45 -12.63 -10.65 -15.51
CA ILE A 45 -11.31 -11.01 -14.94
C ILE A 45 -10.21 -11.05 -16.01
N ASP A 46 -10.50 -11.46 -17.24
CA ASP A 46 -9.50 -11.50 -18.32
C ASP A 46 -9.00 -10.09 -18.68
N GLU A 47 -9.89 -9.10 -18.68
CA GLU A 47 -9.54 -7.70 -18.91
C GLU A 47 -8.76 -7.11 -17.73
N LEU A 48 -9.17 -7.43 -16.50
CA LEU A 48 -8.40 -7.07 -15.29
C LEU A 48 -6.98 -7.67 -15.34
N ALA A 49 -6.85 -8.91 -15.79
CA ALA A 49 -5.57 -9.60 -15.96
C ALA A 49 -4.69 -8.95 -17.02
N LYS A 50 -5.26 -8.59 -18.18
CA LYS A 50 -4.56 -7.86 -19.25
C LYS A 50 -4.02 -6.51 -18.74
N ARG A 51 -4.84 -5.75 -18.01
CA ARG A 51 -4.43 -4.47 -17.41
C ARG A 51 -3.33 -4.64 -16.37
N LEU A 52 -3.43 -5.66 -15.53
CA LEU A 52 -2.41 -5.97 -14.53
C LEU A 52 -1.07 -6.32 -15.18
N GLU A 53 -1.08 -7.14 -16.22
CA GLU A 53 0.13 -7.51 -16.97
C GLU A 53 0.75 -6.28 -17.65
N ALA A 54 -0.08 -5.43 -18.29
CA ALA A 54 0.39 -4.20 -18.88
C ALA A 54 0.99 -3.24 -17.82
N ALA A 55 0.38 -3.15 -16.64
CA ALA A 55 0.88 -2.32 -15.55
C ALA A 55 2.23 -2.80 -15.00
N PHE A 56 2.44 -4.12 -14.90
CA PHE A 56 3.74 -4.68 -14.52
C PHE A 56 4.82 -4.43 -15.58
N LYS A 57 4.47 -4.39 -16.86
CA LYS A 57 5.40 -4.02 -17.93
C LYS A 57 5.76 -2.53 -17.87
N ALA A 58 4.79 -1.68 -17.57
CA ALA A 58 4.99 -0.24 -17.42
C ALA A 58 5.87 0.12 -16.19
N VAL A 59 5.76 -0.67 -15.11
CA VAL A 59 6.52 -0.47 -13.87
C VAL A 59 7.40 -1.71 -13.58
N PRO A 60 8.65 -1.74 -14.10
CA PRO A 60 9.55 -2.88 -13.89
C PRO A 60 10.03 -2.98 -12.42
N TYR A 61 10.64 -4.11 -12.07
CA TYR A 61 11.25 -4.39 -10.74
C TYR A 61 10.30 -4.40 -9.54
N THR A 62 8.99 -4.47 -9.79
CA THR A 62 7.98 -4.48 -8.73
C THR A 62 8.09 -5.70 -7.82
N SER A 63 8.13 -5.44 -6.52
CA SER A 63 8.12 -6.45 -5.45
C SER A 63 6.71 -6.77 -4.95
N GLY A 64 5.74 -5.90 -5.24
CA GLY A 64 4.37 -6.00 -4.75
C GLY A 64 3.44 -4.99 -5.42
N ILE A 65 2.19 -4.96 -4.99
CA ILE A 65 1.17 -4.00 -5.41
C ILE A 65 0.63 -3.23 -4.21
N ASN A 66 0.27 -1.97 -4.44
CA ASN A 66 -0.57 -1.16 -3.57
C ASN A 66 -1.71 -0.54 -4.37
N ASN A 67 -2.94 -0.51 -3.86
CA ASN A 67 -4.06 0.10 -4.58
C ASN A 67 -4.04 1.64 -4.49
N HIS A 68 -4.22 2.29 -5.63
CA HIS A 68 -4.55 3.72 -5.75
C HIS A 68 -6.07 3.88 -5.82
N MET A 69 -6.64 4.73 -4.95
CA MET A 69 -8.09 4.75 -4.68
C MET A 69 -8.59 3.33 -4.36
N GLY A 70 -9.58 2.80 -5.08
CA GLY A 70 -10.02 1.42 -4.93
C GLY A 70 -11.17 1.18 -3.95
N SER A 71 -11.87 2.22 -3.49
CA SER A 71 -12.93 2.04 -2.48
C SER A 71 -14.06 1.11 -2.93
N ARG A 72 -14.39 1.08 -4.22
CA ARG A 72 -15.37 0.12 -4.79
C ARG A 72 -14.72 -1.17 -5.28
N MET A 73 -13.50 -1.09 -5.82
CA MET A 73 -12.84 -2.28 -6.37
C MET A 73 -12.37 -3.25 -5.27
N THR A 74 -11.81 -2.72 -4.18
CA THR A 74 -11.28 -3.52 -3.08
C THR A 74 -12.36 -4.19 -2.24
N SER A 75 -13.63 -3.79 -2.39
CA SER A 75 -14.77 -4.47 -1.78
C SER A 75 -15.29 -5.66 -2.59
N GLN A 76 -14.74 -5.93 -3.80
CA GLN A 76 -15.17 -7.03 -4.66
C GLN A 76 -14.45 -8.35 -4.29
N PRO A 77 -15.12 -9.34 -3.67
CA PRO A 77 -14.44 -10.52 -3.14
C PRO A 77 -13.82 -11.41 -4.22
N GLN A 78 -14.50 -11.61 -5.35
CA GLN A 78 -14.02 -12.46 -6.44
C GLN A 78 -12.77 -11.86 -7.10
N ALA A 79 -12.79 -10.57 -7.41
CA ALA A 79 -11.66 -9.91 -8.04
C ALA A 79 -10.45 -9.79 -7.09
N MET A 80 -10.68 -9.51 -5.80
CA MET A 80 -9.59 -9.47 -4.83
C MET A 80 -9.02 -10.87 -4.56
N ALA A 81 -9.84 -11.91 -4.46
CA ALA A 81 -9.34 -13.29 -4.33
C ALA A 81 -8.45 -13.67 -5.52
N TRP A 82 -8.92 -13.42 -6.75
CA TRP A 82 -8.15 -13.65 -7.96
C TRP A 82 -6.82 -12.87 -7.97
N LEU A 83 -6.84 -11.60 -7.57
CA LEU A 83 -5.63 -10.78 -7.48
C LEU A 83 -4.63 -11.40 -6.50
N MET A 84 -5.07 -11.81 -5.31
CA MET A 84 -4.16 -12.38 -4.30
C MET A 84 -3.53 -13.69 -4.77
N GLU A 85 -4.29 -14.57 -5.43
CA GLU A 85 -3.76 -15.79 -6.05
C GLU A 85 -2.73 -15.46 -7.13
N ASN A 86 -3.02 -14.48 -8.00
CA ASN A 86 -2.11 -14.04 -9.05
C ASN A 86 -0.80 -13.47 -8.47
N LEU A 87 -0.89 -12.68 -7.39
CA LEU A 87 0.29 -12.14 -6.70
C LEU A 87 1.11 -13.24 -6.03
N GLN A 88 0.45 -14.26 -5.45
CA GLN A 88 1.13 -15.40 -4.83
C GLN A 88 1.96 -16.17 -5.86
N GLN A 89 1.38 -16.48 -7.03
CA GLN A 89 2.07 -17.16 -8.13
C GLN A 89 3.27 -16.36 -8.66
N ARG A 90 3.21 -15.03 -8.56
CA ARG A 90 4.30 -14.13 -8.99
C ARG A 90 5.30 -13.81 -7.87
N HIS A 91 5.15 -14.40 -6.68
CA HIS A 91 5.95 -14.09 -5.49
C HIS A 91 5.96 -12.59 -5.12
N LYS A 92 4.81 -11.92 -5.27
CA LYS A 92 4.61 -10.50 -4.99
C LYS A 92 3.78 -10.31 -3.72
N PHE A 93 4.04 -9.27 -2.94
CA PHE A 93 3.22 -8.91 -1.78
C PHE A 93 2.10 -7.92 -2.11
N PHE A 94 1.14 -7.76 -1.20
CA PHE A 94 0.08 -6.76 -1.30
C PHE A 94 0.10 -5.75 -0.13
N VAL A 95 0.00 -4.47 -0.44
CA VAL A 95 -0.20 -3.40 0.55
C VAL A 95 -1.61 -2.83 0.34
N ASP A 96 -2.48 -2.97 1.33
CA ASP A 96 -3.82 -2.40 1.29
C ASP A 96 -3.78 -0.93 1.75
N SER A 97 -4.10 -0.01 0.85
CA SER A 97 -4.28 1.42 1.18
C SER A 97 -5.51 1.68 2.06
N ARG A 98 -6.42 0.70 2.23
CA ARG A 98 -7.66 0.82 3.01
C ARG A 98 -8.41 2.13 2.75
N THR A 99 -8.64 2.46 1.47
CA THR A 99 -9.37 3.67 1.06
C THR A 99 -10.87 3.59 1.39
N SER A 100 -11.32 2.43 1.86
CA SER A 100 -12.65 2.15 2.37
C SER A 100 -12.55 1.09 3.48
N ALA A 101 -13.42 1.17 4.48
CA ALA A 101 -13.54 0.14 5.52
C ALA A 101 -14.16 -1.16 5.00
N GLN A 102 -14.75 -1.14 3.80
CA GLN A 102 -15.37 -2.28 3.12
C GLN A 102 -14.38 -3.07 2.26
N THR A 103 -13.09 -2.72 2.25
CA THR A 103 -12.05 -3.51 1.57
C THR A 103 -12.02 -4.93 2.12
N VAL A 104 -12.05 -5.92 1.22
CA VAL A 104 -11.86 -7.33 1.54
C VAL A 104 -10.45 -7.80 1.15
N ALA A 105 -9.62 -6.92 0.59
CA ALA A 105 -8.34 -7.28 0.00
C ALA A 105 -7.39 -7.96 1.00
N ALA A 106 -7.22 -7.37 2.18
CA ALA A 106 -6.39 -7.96 3.24
C ALA A 106 -6.96 -9.29 3.78
N ALA A 107 -8.29 -9.41 3.88
CA ALA A 107 -8.93 -10.65 4.28
C ALA A 107 -8.70 -11.77 3.25
N GLN A 108 -8.79 -11.48 1.95
CA GLN A 108 -8.48 -12.45 0.90
C GLN A 108 -7.00 -12.85 0.91
N ALA A 109 -6.10 -11.89 1.14
CA ALA A 109 -4.67 -12.18 1.25
C ALA A 109 -4.37 -13.10 2.44
N GLN A 110 -4.98 -12.82 3.60
CA GLN A 110 -4.82 -13.62 4.80
C GLN A 110 -5.30 -15.07 4.60
N LYS A 111 -6.44 -15.28 3.92
CA LYS A 111 -7.00 -16.63 3.68
C LYS A 111 -6.03 -17.58 2.98
N ILE A 112 -5.24 -17.07 2.03
CA ILE A 112 -4.29 -17.89 1.26
C ILE A 112 -2.84 -17.74 1.75
N GLY A 113 -2.62 -17.02 2.85
CA GLY A 113 -1.29 -16.76 3.39
C GLY A 113 -0.42 -15.85 2.51
N LEU A 114 -1.01 -15.03 1.64
CA LEU A 114 -0.25 -14.07 0.84
C LEU A 114 0.37 -13.00 1.74
N ALA A 115 1.67 -12.79 1.59
CA ALA A 115 2.41 -11.70 2.22
C ALA A 115 1.70 -10.36 1.99
N SER A 116 1.16 -9.78 3.06
CA SER A 116 0.37 -8.56 2.97
C SER A 116 0.40 -7.72 4.24
N VAL A 117 0.09 -6.44 4.07
CA VAL A 117 -0.08 -5.50 5.18
C VAL A 117 -1.08 -4.43 4.80
N SER A 118 -1.77 -3.86 5.79
CA SER A 118 -2.68 -2.75 5.60
C SER A 118 -2.18 -1.49 6.29
N ARG A 119 -2.42 -0.35 5.65
CA ARG A 119 -2.17 0.97 6.22
C ARG A 119 -3.00 1.22 7.47
N ASP A 120 -2.38 1.80 8.50
CA ASP A 120 -3.06 2.31 9.69
C ASP A 120 -3.36 3.82 9.59
N VAL A 121 -2.41 4.61 9.06
CA VAL A 121 -2.52 6.07 9.02
C VAL A 121 -2.26 6.60 7.61
N PHE A 122 -3.12 7.51 7.14
CA PHE A 122 -2.88 8.30 5.94
C PHE A 122 -2.28 9.65 6.38
N LEU A 123 -1.09 9.98 5.88
CA LEU A 123 -0.33 11.12 6.39
C LEU A 123 -0.88 12.47 5.89
N ASP A 124 -1.28 12.55 4.63
CA ASP A 124 -1.44 13.82 3.93
C ASP A 124 -2.77 13.96 3.19
N ASP A 125 -3.83 13.46 3.82
CA ASP A 125 -5.20 13.71 3.39
C ASP A 125 -5.52 15.22 3.42
N VAL A 126 -5.00 15.91 4.45
CA VAL A 126 -4.93 17.37 4.51
C VAL A 126 -3.49 17.80 4.26
N ARG A 127 -3.28 18.58 3.19
CA ARG A 127 -1.95 18.94 2.66
C ARG A 127 -1.33 20.15 3.35
N THR A 128 -1.31 20.16 4.68
CA THR A 128 -0.59 21.17 5.48
C THR A 128 0.41 20.48 6.41
N GLU A 129 1.54 21.14 6.69
CA GLU A 129 2.58 20.54 7.55
C GLU A 129 2.04 20.22 8.95
N GLU A 130 1.13 21.05 9.48
CA GLU A 130 0.53 20.86 10.79
C GLU A 130 -0.32 19.58 10.83
N ALA A 131 -1.19 19.39 9.82
CA ALA A 131 -2.03 18.20 9.75
C ALA A 131 -1.21 16.93 9.55
N ILE A 132 -0.18 16.99 8.70
CA ILE A 132 0.73 15.87 8.45
C ILE A 132 1.52 15.52 9.71
N ALA A 133 2.00 16.52 10.47
CA ALA A 133 2.67 16.30 11.74
C ALA A 133 1.74 15.65 12.76
N VAL A 134 0.46 16.05 12.83
CA VAL A 134 -0.54 15.39 13.68
C VAL A 134 -0.72 13.92 13.27
N GLN A 135 -0.81 13.63 11.98
CA GLN A 135 -0.94 12.24 11.50
C GLN A 135 0.30 11.40 11.80
N LEU A 136 1.49 11.95 11.67
CA LEU A 136 2.73 11.27 12.07
C LEU A 136 2.71 10.94 13.58
N GLN A 137 2.31 11.89 14.42
CA GLN A 137 2.16 11.65 15.86
C GLN A 137 1.10 10.58 16.18
N THR A 138 0.00 10.55 15.44
CA THR A 138 -1.00 9.48 15.54
C THR A 138 -0.39 8.12 15.22
N ALA A 139 0.43 8.02 14.18
CA ALA A 139 1.10 6.76 13.82
C ALA A 139 2.12 6.31 14.87
N ILE A 140 2.89 7.23 15.45
CA ILE A 140 3.83 6.93 16.55
C ILE A 140 3.06 6.39 17.77
N LYS A 141 1.96 7.05 18.16
CA LYS A 141 1.09 6.56 19.26
C LYS A 141 0.52 5.17 18.96
N LEU A 142 0.09 4.91 17.72
CA LEU A 142 -0.37 3.59 17.30
C LEU A 142 0.76 2.55 17.38
N ALA A 143 1.95 2.88 16.90
CA ALA A 143 3.11 2.00 16.98
C ALA A 143 3.44 1.61 18.42
N HIS A 144 3.41 2.55 19.37
CA HIS A 144 3.58 2.22 20.79
C HIS A 144 2.46 1.34 21.35
N LYS A 145 1.22 1.57 20.93
CA LYS A 145 0.05 0.84 21.46
C LYS A 145 -0.04 -0.59 20.95
N GLN A 146 0.27 -0.83 19.67
CA GLN A 146 0.05 -2.12 19.02
C GLN A 146 1.34 -2.77 18.47
N GLY A 147 2.51 -2.19 18.76
CA GLY A 147 3.83 -2.68 18.38
C GLY A 147 4.32 -2.25 16.99
N SER A 148 3.43 -1.80 16.10
CA SER A 148 3.80 -1.31 14.76
C SER A 148 2.73 -0.41 14.14
N ALA A 149 3.12 0.48 13.24
CA ALA A 149 2.19 1.27 12.41
C ALA A 149 2.70 1.37 10.98
N VAL A 150 1.80 1.26 10.01
CA VAL A 150 2.05 1.49 8.59
C VAL A 150 1.40 2.80 8.18
N MET A 151 2.21 3.68 7.63
CA MET A 151 1.80 4.98 7.12
C MET A 151 1.89 4.99 5.60
N ILE A 152 0.96 5.67 4.95
CA ILE A 152 1.07 6.02 3.53
C ILE A 152 0.92 7.53 3.42
N GLY A 153 1.77 8.13 2.58
CA GLY A 153 1.66 9.51 2.15
C GLY A 153 2.17 9.63 0.71
N HIS A 154 1.97 10.80 0.15
CA HIS A 154 2.37 11.21 -1.18
C HIS A 154 3.59 12.14 -1.12
N PRO A 155 4.35 12.27 -2.22
CA PRO A 155 5.56 13.09 -2.24
C PRO A 155 5.25 14.59 -2.40
N TYR A 156 4.27 15.12 -1.66
CA TYR A 156 4.03 16.56 -1.64
C TYR A 156 5.15 17.29 -0.89
N PRO A 157 5.48 18.55 -1.25
CA PRO A 157 6.50 19.33 -0.54
C PRO A 157 6.28 19.39 0.96
N GLN A 158 5.03 19.55 1.41
CA GLN A 158 4.66 19.58 2.82
C GLN A 158 4.91 18.23 3.51
N THR A 159 4.59 17.12 2.83
CA THR A 159 4.84 15.78 3.36
C THR A 159 6.34 15.52 3.51
N LEU A 160 7.12 15.90 2.51
CA LEU A 160 8.58 15.75 2.55
C LEU A 160 9.20 16.62 3.65
N ALA A 161 8.80 17.89 3.78
CA ALA A 161 9.31 18.81 4.80
C ALA A 161 9.08 18.27 6.23
N VAL A 162 7.89 17.72 6.51
CA VAL A 162 7.60 17.11 7.82
C VAL A 162 8.44 15.85 8.03
N LEU A 163 8.52 14.96 7.04
CA LEU A 163 9.27 13.71 7.18
C LEU A 163 10.78 13.96 7.36
N GLU A 164 11.37 14.88 6.60
CA GLU A 164 12.78 15.26 6.75
C GLU A 164 13.09 15.81 8.14
N ARG A 165 12.16 16.62 8.69
CA ARG A 165 12.30 17.21 10.03
C ARG A 165 12.10 16.20 11.16
N GLU A 166 11.14 15.28 11.02
CA GLU A 166 10.67 14.44 12.13
C GLU A 166 11.24 13.01 12.13
N LEU A 167 11.53 12.40 10.96
CA LEU A 167 12.05 11.03 10.90
C LEU A 167 13.36 10.84 11.70
N PRO A 168 14.34 11.76 11.69
CA PRO A 168 15.56 11.63 12.49
C PRO A 168 15.31 11.53 14.00
N LYS A 169 14.16 12.01 14.49
CA LYS A 169 13.80 12.03 15.91
C LYS A 169 13.09 10.76 16.37
N LEU A 170 12.70 9.86 15.45
CA LEU A 170 11.92 8.66 15.79
C LEU A 170 12.68 7.72 16.74
N LYS A 171 13.99 7.55 16.56
CA LYS A 171 14.79 6.67 17.40
C LYS A 171 14.82 7.12 18.86
N ALA A 172 14.87 8.43 19.11
CA ALA A 172 14.80 8.99 20.46
C ALA A 172 13.43 8.77 21.13
N GLN A 173 12.39 8.55 20.32
CA GLN A 173 11.05 8.19 20.76
C GLN A 173 10.86 6.66 20.88
N GLY A 174 11.92 5.86 20.70
CA GLY A 174 11.82 4.39 20.74
C GLY A 174 11.13 3.78 19.52
N ILE A 175 11.07 4.51 18.39
CA ILE A 175 10.51 4.04 17.13
C ILE A 175 11.63 3.71 16.15
N GLU A 176 11.63 2.48 15.65
CA GLU A 176 12.48 2.05 14.55
C GLU A 176 11.74 2.19 13.22
N TRP A 177 12.38 2.87 12.26
CA TRP A 177 11.87 2.96 10.90
C TRP A 177 12.36 1.76 10.07
N ILE A 178 11.44 0.92 9.63
CA ILE A 178 11.74 -0.30 8.86
C ILE A 178 11.08 -0.26 7.48
N ASP A 179 11.59 -1.06 6.55
CA ASP A 179 10.97 -1.20 5.24
C ASP A 179 9.70 -2.07 5.26
N ILE A 180 8.94 -2.02 4.17
CA ILE A 180 7.64 -2.69 4.08
C ILE A 180 7.75 -4.23 4.10
N ARG A 181 8.85 -4.82 3.62
CA ARG A 181 9.05 -6.28 3.64
C ARG A 181 9.26 -6.75 5.07
N GLN A 182 10.11 -6.05 5.81
CA GLN A 182 10.31 -6.33 7.24
C GLN A 182 9.00 -6.14 8.02
N MET A 183 8.25 -5.08 7.72
CA MET A 183 6.94 -4.82 8.35
C MET A 183 5.92 -5.94 8.11
N ILE A 184 5.86 -6.49 6.88
CA ILE A 184 5.01 -7.66 6.59
C ILE A 184 5.41 -8.85 7.47
N GLY A 185 6.71 -9.08 7.67
CA GLY A 185 7.21 -10.10 8.60
C GLY A 185 6.79 -9.86 10.04
N VAL A 186 6.99 -8.63 10.55
CA VAL A 186 6.58 -8.21 11.90
C VAL A 186 5.09 -8.46 12.15
N ARG A 187 4.24 -8.15 11.16
CA ARG A 187 2.79 -8.36 11.29
C ARG A 187 2.33 -9.78 10.97
N SER A 188 3.10 -10.55 10.20
CA SER A 188 2.78 -11.93 9.82
C SER A 188 1.33 -12.10 9.32
N ASN A 189 0.88 -11.20 8.42
CA ASN A 189 -0.48 -11.14 7.87
C ASN A 189 -1.60 -11.01 8.92
N LYS A 190 -1.32 -10.50 10.13
CA LYS A 190 -2.34 -10.30 11.17
C LYS A 190 -2.97 -8.91 11.09
N ALA A 191 -4.28 -8.86 11.28
CA ALA A 191 -5.03 -7.63 11.43
C ALA A 191 -4.68 -6.93 12.75
N MET A 192 -4.45 -5.63 12.67
CA MET A 192 -4.38 -4.76 13.84
C MET A 192 -5.79 -4.41 14.33
N ALA A 193 -5.92 -3.85 15.53
CA ALA A 193 -7.23 -3.57 16.16
C ALA A 193 -8.16 -2.70 15.29
N GLY A 194 -7.62 -1.81 14.46
CA GLY A 194 -8.41 -0.98 13.54
C GLY A 194 -8.89 -1.71 12.27
N HIS A 195 -8.41 -2.92 12.00
CA HIS A 195 -8.64 -3.64 10.75
C HIS A 195 -9.38 -4.97 10.94
N GLY A 196 -9.60 -5.39 12.18
CA GLY A 196 -10.12 -6.72 12.48
C GLY A 196 -10.13 -7.02 13.98
N LYS A 197 -10.25 -8.31 14.32
CA LYS A 197 -10.26 -8.77 15.71
C LYS A 197 -9.43 -10.04 15.84
N ASP A 198 -8.68 -10.16 16.92
CA ASP A 198 -7.87 -11.36 17.24
C ASP A 198 -6.91 -11.77 16.10
N GLY A 199 -6.37 -10.76 15.40
CA GLY A 199 -5.47 -10.96 14.26
C GLY A 199 -6.17 -11.32 12.94
N VAL A 200 -7.50 -11.49 12.92
CA VAL A 200 -8.28 -11.82 11.73
C VAL A 200 -8.86 -10.55 11.10
N TYR A 201 -8.63 -10.36 9.81
CA TYR A 201 -9.18 -9.24 9.05
C TYR A 201 -10.70 -9.37 8.91
N ARG A 202 -11.41 -8.24 8.99
CA ARG A 202 -12.85 -8.12 8.78
C ARG A 202 -13.16 -7.29 7.55
#